data_AF-A0A951JWM2-F1
#
_entry.id   AF-A0A951JWM2-F1
#
_cell.length_a   1.000
_cell.length_b   1.000
_cell.length_c   1.000
_cell.angle_alpha   90.00
_cell.angle_beta   90.00
_cell.angle_gamma   90.00
#
_symmetry.space_group_name_H-M   'P 1'
#
loop_
_entity.id
_entity.type
_entity.pdbx_description
1 polymer ?
#
loop_
_entity_poly.entity_id
_entity_poly.type
_entity_poly.pdbx_seq_one_letter_code
_entity_poly.pdbx_strand_id
1 'polypeptide(L)' 'MYSDETVPTLLISGTIGSGKTAVLDEITYILQEVDVSPFTALDVDAVTTMHPGAVDDPFNQRLAMANLACL' A
#
# COMPACT_ATOMS: atom_id res chain seq x y z
N MET A 1 -20.64 -5.59 7.69
CA MET A 1 -20.87 -4.69 8.84
C MET A 1 -19.49 -4.32 9.34
N TYR A 2 -18.91 -3.24 8.82
CA TYR A 2 -17.62 -2.76 9.32
C TYR A 2 -17.92 -2.11 10.68
N SER A 3 -17.34 -2.66 11.75
CA SER A 3 -17.34 -2.02 13.07
C SER A 3 -16.73 -0.63 12.95
N ASP A 4 -17.08 0.27 13.84
CA ASP A 4 -16.45 1.59 14.02
C ASP A 4 -15.00 1.46 14.57
N GLU A 5 -14.33 0.35 14.24
CA GLU A 5 -12.94 0.07 14.61
C GLU A 5 -12.02 0.78 13.64
N THR A 6 -11.31 1.77 14.16
CA THR A 6 -10.21 2.41 13.45
C THR A 6 -9.11 1.37 13.20
N VAL A 7 -8.84 1.08 11.92
CA VAL A 7 -7.68 0.26 11.54
C VAL A 7 -6.42 1.12 11.69
N PRO A 8 -5.42 0.72 12.48
CA PRO A 8 -4.18 1.47 12.57
C PRO A 8 -3.45 1.50 11.22
N THR A 9 -3.26 2.70 10.66
CA THR A 9 -2.60 2.92 9.36
C THR A 9 -1.21 3.53 9.57
N LEU A 10 -0.18 2.92 8.98
CA LEU A 10 1.16 3.49 8.88
C LEU A 10 1.43 3.97 7.45
N LEU A 11 1.57 5.28 7.26
CA LEU A 11 1.94 5.87 5.98
C LEU A 11 3.45 6.13 5.90
N ILE A 12 4.14 5.45 4.99
CA ILE A 12 5.56 5.68 4.70
C ILE A 12 5.67 6.68 3.55
N SER A 13 6.14 7.89 3.83
CA SER A 13 6.32 8.96 2.83
C SER A 13 7.77 9.48 2.81
N GLY A 14 8.17 10.03 1.67
CA GLY A 14 9.57 10.40 1.41
C GLY A 14 9.86 10.53 -0.08
N THR A 15 11.00 11.12 -0.42
CA THR A 15 11.41 11.36 -1.81
C THR A 15 11.65 10.05 -2.58
N ILE A 16 11.69 10.13 -3.91
CA ILE A 16 12.09 8.98 -4.75
C ILE A 16 13.52 8.57 -4.36
N GLY A 17 13.75 7.27 -4.21
CA GLY A 17 15.05 6.73 -3.79
C GLY A 17 15.34 6.79 -2.29
N SER A 18 14.41 7.28 -1.45
CA SER A 18 14.61 7.35 0.01
C SER A 18 14.50 6.00 0.74
N GLY A 19 14.23 4.90 0.03
CA GLY A 19 14.12 3.56 0.60
C GLY A 19 12.73 3.16 1.13
N LYS A 20 11.65 3.87 0.76
CA LYS A 20 10.28 3.57 1.25
C LYS A 20 9.85 2.12 1.04
N THR A 21 9.97 1.61 -0.19
CA THR A 21 9.62 0.22 -0.52
C THR A 21 10.48 -0.77 0.28
N ALA A 22 11.78 -0.52 0.41
CA ALA A 22 12.66 -1.36 1.22
C ALA A 22 12.25 -1.38 2.71
N VAL A 23 11.84 -0.23 3.27
CA VAL A 23 11.33 -0.16 4.65
C VAL A 23 9.98 -0.87 4.78
N LEU A 24 9.08 -0.75 3.79
CA LEU A 24 7.81 -1.47 3.78
C LEU A 24 8.02 -2.99 3.76
N ASP A 25 8.95 -3.46 2.95
CA ASP A 25 9.32 -4.88 2.85
C ASP A 25 9.88 -5.39 4.19
N GLU A 26 10.79 -4.65 4.83
CA GLU A 26 11.36 -5.03 6.12
C GLU A 26 10.30 -5.05 7.23
N ILE A 27 9.42 -4.05 7.29
CA ILE A 27 8.31 -4.03 8.24
C ILE A 27 7.40 -5.25 8.02
N THR A 28 7.08 -5.56 6.77
CA THR A 28 6.26 -6.72 6.41
C THR A 28 6.91 -8.02 6.88
N TYR A 29 8.22 -8.17 6.64
CA TYR A 29 9.00 -9.31 7.11
C TYR A 29 8.95 -9.43 8.64
N ILE A 30 9.21 -8.34 9.37
CA ILE A 30 9.17 -8.34 10.84
C ILE A 30 7.77 -8.73 11.35
N LEU A 31 6.70 -8.16 10.78
CA LEU A 31 5.32 -8.46 11.19
C LEU A 31 4.95 -9.93 10.95
N GLN A 32 5.48 -10.55 9.88
CA GLN A 32 5.34 -11.98 9.63
C GLN A 32 6.13 -12.82 10.65
N GLU A 33 7.38 -12.47 10.92
CA GLU A 33 8.25 -13.20 11.86
C GLU A 33 7.72 -13.20 13.30
N VAL A 34 6.98 -12.16 13.69
CA VAL A 34 6.35 -12.07 15.02
C VAL A 34 4.87 -12.49 15.03
N ASP A 35 4.40 -13.15 13.97
CA ASP A 35 3.03 -13.68 13.81
C ASP A 35 1.92 -12.63 14.02
N VAL A 36 2.15 -11.37 13.60
CA VAL A 36 1.10 -10.33 13.62
C VAL A 36 0.08 -10.62 12.53
N SER A 37 -1.20 -10.71 12.90
CA SER A 37 -2.32 -10.89 11.99
C SER A 37 -3.60 -10.33 12.62
N PRO A 38 -4.48 -9.64 11.86
CA PRO A 38 -4.38 -9.33 10.43
C PRO A 38 -3.56 -8.06 10.16
N PHE A 39 -2.78 -8.05 9.08
CA PHE A 39 -2.19 -6.83 8.53
C PHE A 39 -2.13 -6.88 7.00
N THR A 40 -1.88 -5.73 6.38
CA THR A 40 -1.66 -5.61 4.94
C THR A 40 -0.58 -4.57 4.69
N ALA A 41 0.30 -4.87 3.74
CA ALA A 41 1.27 -3.93 3.20
C ALA A 41 0.88 -3.57 1.77
N LEU A 42 0.80 -2.28 1.47
CA LEU A 42 0.42 -1.76 0.16
C LEU A 42 1.48 -0.79 -0.33
N ASP A 43 2.17 -1.15 -1.42
CA ASP A 43 2.93 -0.18 -2.21
C ASP A 43 2.00 0.44 -3.27
N VAL A 44 1.72 1.73 -3.13
CA VAL A 44 0.83 2.47 -4.04
C VAL A 44 1.41 2.56 -5.45
N ASP A 45 2.73 2.60 -5.60
CA ASP A 45 3.39 2.66 -6.92
C ASP A 45 3.23 1.32 -7.66
N ALA A 46 3.23 0.20 -6.92
CA ALA A 46 3.03 -1.13 -7.52
C ALA A 46 1.69 -1.24 -8.26
N VAL A 47 0.63 -0.56 -7.78
CA VAL A 47 -0.69 -0.50 -8.44
C VAL A 47 -0.56 0.02 -9.87
N THR A 48 0.35 0.95 -10.14
CA THR A 48 0.53 1.57 -11.46
C THR A 48 1.07 0.62 -12.52
N THR A 49 1.65 -0.50 -12.08
CA THR A 49 2.25 -1.53 -12.94
C THR A 49 1.39 -2.79 -13.10
N MET A 50 0.22 -2.84 -12.44
CA MET A 50 -0.68 -3.99 -12.50
C MET A 50 -1.41 -4.07 -13.86
N HIS A 51 -1.56 -5.30 -14.38
CA HIS A 51 -2.27 -5.56 -15.63
C HIS A 51 -3.51 -6.45 -15.43
N PRO A 52 -4.58 -6.23 -16.21
CA PRO A 52 -4.73 -5.19 -17.23
C PRO A 52 -4.99 -3.81 -16.63
N GLY A 53 -4.46 -2.76 -17.25
CA GLY A 53 -4.81 -1.38 -16.93
C GLY A 53 -6.12 -0.97 -17.60
N ALA A 54 -6.80 0.04 -17.06
CA ALA A 54 -8.01 0.59 -17.68
C ALA A 54 -7.67 1.32 -18.99
N VAL A 55 -8.58 1.30 -19.99
CA VAL A 55 -8.33 1.97 -21.29
C VAL A 55 -8.08 3.47 -21.14
N ASP A 56 -8.77 4.11 -20.20
CA ASP A 56 -8.66 5.53 -19.87
C ASP A 56 -7.75 5.81 -18.66
N ASP A 57 -7.10 4.77 -18.13
CA ASP A 57 -6.09 4.85 -17.07
C ASP A 57 -5.05 3.73 -17.23
N PRO A 58 -4.24 3.76 -18.30
CA PRO A 58 -3.35 2.66 -18.67
C PRO A 58 -2.23 2.41 -17.65
N PHE A 59 -1.98 3.39 -16.77
CA PHE A 59 -0.99 3.33 -15.70
C PHE A 59 -1.64 3.27 -14.30
N ASN A 60 -2.95 2.99 -14.22
CA ASN A 60 -3.71 2.89 -12.97
C ASN A 60 -3.46 4.05 -11.97
N GLN A 61 -3.16 5.27 -12.46
CA GLN A 61 -2.83 6.40 -11.59
C GLN A 61 -4.04 6.87 -10.81
N ARG A 62 -5.22 6.90 -11.43
CA ARG A 62 -6.46 7.27 -10.73
C ARG A 62 -6.82 6.19 -9.72
N LEU A 63 -6.62 4.92 -10.05
CA LEU A 63 -6.82 3.80 -9.12
C LEU A 63 -5.88 3.90 -7.90
N ALA A 64 -4.60 4.17 -8.12
CA ALA A 64 -3.61 4.33 -7.05
C ALA A 64 -4.01 5.47 -6.10
N MET A 65 -4.45 6.62 -6.63
CA MET A 65 -4.91 7.76 -5.83
C MET A 65 -6.22 7.49 -5.09
N ALA A 66 -7.16 6.77 -5.72
CA ALA A 66 -8.41 6.37 -5.07
C ALA A 66 -8.16 5.44 -3.88
N ASN A 67 -7.22 4.51 -3.99
CA ASN A 67 -6.83 3.64 -2.88
C ASN A 67 -6.18 4.43 -1.74
N LEU A 68 -5.30 5.38 -2.06
CA LEU A 68 -4.67 6.25 -1.05
C LEU A 68 -5.68 7.12 -0.31
N ALA A 69 -6.74 7.61 -0.99
CA ALA A 69 -7.77 8.44 -0.38
C ALA A 69 -8.67 7.69 0.63
N CYS A 70 -8.64 6.36 0.64
CA CYS A 70 -9.41 5.51 1.53
C CYS A 70 -8.63 5.05 2.78
N LEU A 71 -7.37 5.49 2.94
CA LEU A 71 -6.49 5.14 4.06
C LEU A 71 -6.63 6.05 5.28
#